data_AF-A0A554VB72-F1
#
_entry.id   AF-A0A554VB72-F1
#
_cell.length_a   1.000
_cell.length_b   1.000
_cell.length_c   1.000
_cell.angle_alpha   90.00
_cell.angle_beta   90.00
_cell.angle_gamma   90.00
#
_symmetry.space_group_name_H-M   'P 1'
#
loop_
_entity.id
_entity.type
_entity.pdbx_description
1 polymer ?
#
loop_
_entity_poly.entity_id
_entity_poly.type
_entity_poly.pdbx_seq_one_letter_code
_entity_poly.pdbx_strand_id
1 'polypeptide(L)' 'MQPPILKESIEKLEIEDELKKFMTIHHMMTLEDLLKIKGFELLKMEGFSYRMLQSLLAFLHKYDCLHLFEEG' A
#
# COMPACT_ATOMS: atom_id res chain seq x y z
N MET A 1 -18.27 1.48 -6.39
CA MET A 1 -17.46 0.40 -7.00
C MET A 1 -16.04 0.57 -6.49
N GLN A 2 -15.38 -0.50 -6.07
CA GLN A 2 -13.97 -0.42 -5.68
C GLN A 2 -13.09 -0.19 -6.92
N PRO A 3 -12.09 0.70 -6.87
CA PRO A 3 -11.18 0.94 -7.97
C PRO A 3 -10.43 -0.34 -8.41
N PRO A 4 -10.31 -0.62 -9.73
CA PRO A 4 -9.66 -1.84 -10.22
C PRO A 4 -8.17 -1.91 -9.85
N ILE A 5 -7.53 -0.76 -9.65
CA ILE A 5 -6.13 -0.63 -9.23
C ILE A 5 -5.84 -1.37 -7.91
N LEU A 6 -6.86 -1.54 -7.05
CA LEU A 6 -6.71 -2.23 -5.77
C LEU A 6 -6.43 -3.72 -5.92
N LYS A 7 -6.95 -4.33 -6.99
CA LYS A 7 -6.86 -5.76 -7.28
C LYS A 7 -5.77 -6.07 -8.30
N GLU A 8 -5.13 -5.03 -8.81
CA GLU A 8 -4.02 -5.20 -9.74
C GLU A 8 -2.80 -5.72 -9.00
N SER A 9 -2.04 -6.60 -9.67
CA SER A 9 -0.82 -7.15 -9.10
C SER A 9 0.18 -6.04 -8.81
N ILE A 10 0.86 -6.10 -7.66
CA ILE A 10 1.95 -5.17 -7.30
C ILE A 10 3.03 -5.08 -8.37
N GLU A 11 3.17 -6.10 -9.22
CA GLU A 11 4.11 -6.10 -10.33
C GLU A 11 3.82 -5.06 -11.40
N LYS A 12 2.55 -4.68 -11.57
CA LYS A 12 2.08 -3.72 -12.58
C LYS A 12 1.89 -2.31 -12.03
N LEU A 13 1.96 -2.15 -10.71
CA LEU A 13 1.75 -0.86 -10.07
C LEU A 13 3.01 0.01 -10.17
N GLU A 14 2.81 1.29 -10.50
CA GLU A 14 3.85 2.31 -10.46
C GLU A 14 4.06 2.83 -9.02
N ILE A 15 4.48 1.94 -8.11
CA ILE A 15 4.83 2.26 -6.71
C ILE A 15 6.34 2.26 -6.51
N GLU A 16 6.82 2.86 -5.41
CA GLU A 16 8.24 2.89 -5.06
C GLU A 16 8.80 1.47 -4.85
N ASP A 17 10.00 1.19 -5.37
CA ASP A 17 10.64 -0.13 -5.30
C ASP A 17 10.77 -0.67 -3.87
N GLU A 18 11.00 0.22 -2.90
CA GLU A 18 11.07 -0.14 -1.48
C GLU A 18 9.73 -0.65 -0.96
N LEU A 19 8.63 0.04 -1.28
CA LEU A 19 7.27 -0.39 -0.93
C LEU A 19 6.92 -1.70 -1.63
N LYS A 20 7.29 -1.85 -2.91
CA LYS A 20 7.08 -3.09 -3.67
C LYS A 20 7.81 -4.26 -3.04
N LYS A 21 9.09 -4.10 -2.69
CA LYS A 21 9.90 -5.12 -1.99
C LYS A 21 9.28 -5.52 -0.65
N PHE A 22 8.84 -4.55 0.13
CA PHE A 22 8.14 -4.80 1.39
C PHE A 22 6.90 -5.67 1.15
N MET A 23 6.02 -5.27 0.22
CA MET A 23 4.82 -6.03 -0.13
C MET A 23 5.16 -7.46 -0.57
N THR A 24 6.19 -7.64 -1.40
CA THR A 24 6.65 -8.97 -1.84
C THR A 24 7.13 -9.84 -0.68
N ILE A 25 7.93 -9.30 0.25
CA ILE A 25 8.45 -10.05 1.42
C ILE A 25 7.31 -10.51 2.33
N HIS A 26 6.28 -9.68 2.48
CA HIS A 26 5.11 -9.99 3.31
C HIS A 26 3.99 -10.70 2.53
N HIS A 27 4.27 -11.20 1.32
CA HIS A 27 3.31 -11.93 0.47
C HIS A 27 2.02 -11.15 0.15
N MET A 28 2.09 -9.82 0.13
CA MET A 28 1.00 -8.95 -0.31
C MET A 28 1.09 -8.80 -1.82
N MET A 29 0.13 -9.37 -2.55
CA MET A 29 0.17 -9.43 -4.01
C MET A 29 -0.59 -8.28 -4.68
N THR A 30 -1.42 -7.58 -3.91
CA THR A 30 -2.29 -6.49 -4.36
C THR A 30 -2.31 -5.35 -3.35
N LEU A 31 -2.75 -4.15 -3.75
CA LEU A 31 -2.99 -3.05 -2.81
C LEU A 31 -4.10 -3.37 -1.82
N GLU A 32 -5.12 -4.12 -2.24
CA GLU A 32 -6.20 -4.58 -1.36
C GLU A 32 -5.66 -5.41 -0.18
N ASP A 33 -4.59 -6.19 -0.37
CA ASP A 33 -3.97 -6.94 0.73
C ASP A 33 -3.31 -6.04 1.76
N LEU A 34 -2.63 -4.97 1.30
CA LEU A 34 -2.00 -4.01 2.18
C LEU A 34 -3.01 -3.13 2.91
N LEU A 35 -4.09 -2.71 2.22
CA LEU A 35 -5.15 -1.87 2.80
C LEU A 35 -5.98 -2.58 3.89
N LYS A 36 -5.84 -3.90 4.05
CA LYS A 36 -6.41 -4.63 5.19
C LYS A 36 -5.70 -4.33 6.51
N ILE A 37 -4.51 -3.75 6.45
CA ILE A 37 -3.67 -3.42 7.61
C ILE A 37 -3.78 -1.92 7.88
N LYS A 38 -3.94 -1.54 9.15
CA LYS A 38 -4.06 -0.13 9.53
C LYS A 38 -2.73 0.60 9.39
N GLY A 39 -2.77 1.90 9.13
CA GLY A 39 -1.57 2.72 8.94
C GLY A 39 -0.59 2.64 10.11
N PHE A 40 -1.07 2.71 11.36
CA PHE A 40 -0.21 2.57 12.52
C PHE A 40 0.39 1.15 12.69
N GLU A 41 -0.29 0.11 12.21
CA GLU A 41 0.21 -1.27 12.27
C GLU A 41 1.31 -1.47 11.24
N LEU A 42 1.15 -0.92 10.04
CA LEU A 42 2.20 -0.91 9.03
C LEU A 42 3.48 -0.26 9.57
N LEU A 43 3.38 0.88 10.26
CA LEU A 43 4.54 1.54 10.87
C LEU A 43 5.23 0.73 11.99
N LYS A 44 4.54 -0.28 12.56
CA LYS A 44 5.12 -1.21 13.54
C LYS A 44 5.74 -2.44 12.88
N MET A 45 5.48 -2.69 11.59
CA MET A 45 6.06 -3.82 10.87
C MET A 45 7.52 -3.57 10.57
N GLU A 46 8.35 -4.58 10.84
CA GLU A 46 9.77 -4.53 10.51
C GLU A 46 9.96 -4.32 9.01
N GLY A 47 10.81 -3.35 8.64
CA GLY A 47 11.08 -3.02 7.25
C GLY A 47 10.08 -2.05 6.61
N PHE A 48 9.01 -1.65 7.29
CA PHE A 48 8.13 -0.58 6.81
C PHE A 48 8.55 0.78 7.37
N SER A 49 8.75 1.77 6.50
CA SER A 49 9.20 3.10 6.91
C SER A 49 8.11 4.16 6.74
N TYR A 50 8.27 5.29 7.43
CA TYR A 50 7.41 6.45 7.23
C TYR A 50 7.46 6.98 5.79
N ARG A 51 8.62 6.84 5.11
CA ARG A 51 8.75 7.21 3.69
C ARG A 51 7.88 6.32 2.80
N MET A 52 7.88 5.00 3.04
CA MET A 52 6.99 4.07 2.33
C MET A 52 5.52 4.40 2.57
N LEU A 53 5.15 4.81 3.79
CA LEU A 53 3.80 5.27 4.10
C LEU A 53 3.43 6.50 3.25
N GLN A 54 4.31 7.50 3.17
CA GLN A 54 4.08 8.69 2.34
C GLN A 54 3.91 8.32 0.86
N SER A 55 4.76 7.43 0.34
CA SER A 55 4.66 6.94 -1.04
C SER A 55 3.35 6.20 -1.31
N LEU A 56 2.89 5.38 -0.36
CA LEU A 56 1.60 4.71 -0.43
C LEU A 56 0.44 5.72 -0.44
N LEU A 57 0.43 6.70 0.47
CA LEU A 57 -0.63 7.71 0.55
C LEU A 57 -0.69 8.56 -0.72
N ALA A 58 0.46 8.95 -1.27
CA ALA A 58 0.53 9.67 -2.54
C ALA A 58 -0.03 8.83 -3.70
N PHE A 59 0.29 7.53 -3.74
CA PHE A 59 -0.27 6.62 -4.73
C PHE A 59 -1.79 6.50 -4.58
N LEU A 60 -2.30 6.27 -3.37
CA LEU A 60 -3.74 6.16 -3.13
C LEU A 60 -4.47 7.46 -3.48
N HIS A 61 -3.88 8.62 -3.20
CA HIS A 61 -4.44 9.91 -3.60
C HIS A 61 -4.50 10.06 -5.13
N LYS A 62 -3.47 9.63 -5.88
CA LYS A 62 -3.44 9.66 -7.36
C LYS A 62 -4.61 8.88 -8.00
N TYR A 63 -5.11 7.84 -7.34
CA TYR A 63 -6.19 6.99 -7.83
C TYR A 63 -7.52 7.17 -7.06
N ASP A 64 -7.69 8.28 -6.33
CA ASP A 64 -8.88 8.57 -5.53
C ASP A 64 -9.24 7.47 -4.50
N CYS A 65 -8.24 6.71 -4.06
CA CYS A 65 -8.36 5.58 -3.12
C CYS A 65 -8.02 5.96 -1.67
N LEU A 66 -7.59 7.19 -1.39
CA LEU A 66 -7.09 7.58 -0.06
C LEU A 66 -8.12 7.33 1.06
N HIS A 67 -9.40 7.51 0.77
CA HIS A 67 -10.52 7.26 1.70
C HIS A 67 -10.65 5.80 2.16
N LEU A 68 -9.96 4.87 1.50
CA LEU A 68 -9.94 3.44 1.84
C LEU A 68 -8.81 3.10 2.83
N PHE A 69 -7.90 4.03 3.08
CA PHE A 69 -6.81 3.83 4.04
C PHE A 69 -7.26 4.26 5.43
N GLU A 70 -7.44 3.30 6.33
CA GLU A 70 -7.72 3.59 7.73
C GLU A 70 -6.42 3.97 8.47
N GLU A 71 -6.29 5.25 8.82
CA GLU A 71 -5.09 5.76 9.51
C GLU A 71 -4.95 5.18 10.94
N GLY A 72 -6.06 4.90 11.62
CA GLY A 72 -6.13 4.15 12.88
C GLY A 72 -5.48 4.83 14.09
#